data_AF-A0A2W5FF86-F1
#
_entry.id   AF-A0A2W5FF86-F1
#
_cell.length_a   1.000
_cell.length_b   1.000
_cell.length_c   1.000
_cell.angle_alpha   90.00
_cell.angle_beta   90.00
_cell.angle_gamma   90.00
#
_symmetry.space_group_name_H-M   'P 1'
#
loop_
_entity.id
_entity.type
_entity.pdbx_description
1 polymer ?
#
loop_
_entity_poly.entity_id
_entity_poly.type
_entity_poly.pdbx_seq_one_letter_code
_entity_poly.pdbx_strand_id
1 'polypeptide(L)'
;MTAGSSRVFKAAMLAISVASALQLQMETASAEDRPAKEVFGHMALPSAAASQPIGSYAKGCQSGAIAMPTDGPGWQAMRLSRNRRWGQPQLISFLEQFSQDAQKIGWPGLLLGDISQP
;
A
#
# COMPACT_ATOMS: atom_id res chain seq x y z
N MET A 1 -67.02 24.99 -22.92
CA MET A 1 -66.40 24.76 -21.60
C MET A 1 -65.62 23.45 -21.64
N THR A 2 -64.34 23.52 -21.24
CA THR A 2 -63.44 22.46 -20.75
C THR A 2 -63.17 21.20 -21.61
N ALA A 3 -62.09 21.22 -22.40
CA ALA A 3 -61.34 20.01 -22.76
C ALA A 3 -59.89 20.36 -23.13
N GLY A 4 -59.02 20.55 -22.13
CA GLY A 4 -57.64 20.98 -22.36
C GLY A 4 -56.62 20.65 -21.27
N SER A 5 -56.88 19.67 -20.40
CA SER A 5 -56.05 19.50 -19.18
C SER A 5 -55.60 18.07 -18.84
N SER A 6 -55.79 17.05 -19.70
CA SER A 6 -55.41 15.66 -19.33
C SER A 6 -54.15 15.09 -20.00
N ARG A 7 -53.60 15.77 -21.03
CA ARG A 7 -52.39 15.29 -21.73
C ARG A 7 -51.09 15.73 -21.05
N VAL A 8 -51.09 16.88 -20.38
CA VAL A 8 -49.90 17.41 -19.69
C VAL A 8 -49.56 16.59 -18.44
N PHE A 9 -50.56 16.03 -17.75
CA PHE A 9 -50.35 15.26 -16.51
C PHE A 9 -49.77 13.86 -16.72
N LYS A 10 -50.01 13.21 -17.88
CA LYS A 10 -49.46 11.86 -18.15
C LYS A 10 -47.98 11.90 -18.56
N ALA A 11 -47.54 12.97 -19.21
CA ALA A 11 -46.13 13.13 -19.60
C ALA A 11 -45.21 13.41 -18.40
N ALA A 12 -45.73 14.09 -17.36
CA ALA A 12 -44.98 14.39 -16.15
C ALA A 12 -44.72 13.16 -15.26
N MET A 13 -45.60 12.15 -15.27
CA MET A 13 -45.43 10.92 -14.49
C MET A 13 -44.45 9.91 -15.10
N LEU A 14 -44.25 9.93 -16.43
CA LEU A 14 -43.30 9.03 -17.11
C LEU A 14 -41.86 9.59 -17.10
N ALA A 15 -41.68 10.90 -16.91
CA ALA A 15 -40.36 11.53 -16.80
C ALA A 15 -39.75 11.40 -15.40
N ILE A 16 -40.55 11.15 -14.37
CA ILE A 16 -40.06 10.99 -12.98
C ILE A 16 -39.53 9.56 -12.74
N SER A 17 -39.88 8.57 -13.57
CA SER A 17 -39.45 7.17 -13.39
C SER A 17 -38.04 6.86 -13.91
N VAL A 18 -37.43 7.72 -14.74
CA VAL A 18 -36.09 7.49 -15.31
C VAL A 18 -35.01 8.27 -14.56
N ALA A 19 -35.37 9.30 -13.79
CA ALA A 19 -34.42 10.15 -13.07
C ALA A 19 -33.86 9.50 -11.77
N SER A 20 -34.45 8.39 -11.30
CA SER A 20 -33.96 7.68 -10.11
C SER A 20 -32.90 6.61 -10.40
N ALA A 21 -32.58 6.33 -11.68
CA ALA A 21 -31.63 5.27 -12.04
C ALA A 21 -30.15 5.70 -12.00
N LEU A 22 -29.86 6.94 -11.60
CA LEU A 22 -28.49 7.45 -11.48
C LEU A 22 -28.13 7.71 -10.01
N GLN A 23 -28.39 6.72 -9.16
CA GLN A 23 -27.74 6.67 -7.86
C GLN A 23 -26.27 6.34 -8.09
N LEU A 24 -25.42 7.37 -8.10
CA LEU A 24 -23.98 7.21 -7.92
C LEU A 24 -23.78 6.40 -6.63
N GLN A 25 -23.49 5.12 -6.79
CA GLN A 25 -23.01 4.28 -5.71
C GLN A 25 -21.59 4.76 -5.38
N MET A 26 -21.52 5.71 -4.46
CA MET A 26 -20.29 6.08 -3.81
C MET A 26 -19.94 4.94 -2.86
N GLU A 27 -19.20 3.94 -3.36
CA GLU A 27 -18.61 2.92 -2.51
C GLU A 27 -17.62 3.62 -1.59
N THR A 28 -18.09 3.92 -0.37
CA THR A 28 -17.17 4.26 0.71
C THR A 28 -16.31 3.04 0.94
N ALA A 29 -15.03 3.14 0.58
CA ALA A 29 -14.03 2.14 0.92
C ALA A 29 -13.96 2.01 2.44
N SER A 30 -14.83 1.17 3.00
CA SER A 30 -14.75 0.75 4.38
C SER A 30 -13.48 -0.08 4.50
N ALA A 31 -12.60 0.32 5.41
CA ALA A 31 -11.44 -0.49 5.76
C ALA A 31 -11.97 -1.86 6.21
N GLU A 32 -11.71 -2.90 5.43
CA GLU A 32 -12.07 -4.25 5.81
C GLU A 32 -11.47 -4.60 7.18
N ASP A 33 -12.26 -5.22 8.06
CA ASP A 33 -11.84 -5.71 9.39
C ASP A 33 -10.80 -6.84 9.33
N ARG A 34 -10.30 -7.18 8.13
CA ARG A 34 -9.26 -8.19 7.95
C ARG A 34 -7.94 -7.74 8.61
N PRO A 35 -7.26 -8.64 9.35
CA PRO A 35 -5.94 -8.36 9.86
C PRO A 35 -4.97 -7.94 8.74
N ALA A 36 -4.17 -6.90 8.99
CA ALA A 36 -3.18 -6.40 8.04
C ALA A 36 -2.24 -7.50 7.50
N LYS A 37 -1.95 -8.53 8.30
CA LYS A 37 -1.15 -9.69 7.88
C LYS A 37 -1.77 -10.46 6.72
N GLU A 38 -3.10 -10.55 6.65
CA GLU A 38 -3.80 -11.26 5.56
C GLU A 38 -3.81 -10.44 4.28
N VAL A 39 -3.87 -9.12 4.40
CA VAL A 39 -3.88 -8.20 3.25
C VAL A 39 -2.47 -8.02 2.67
N PHE A 40 -1.47 -7.79 3.52
CA PHE A 40 -0.11 -7.45 3.08
C PHE A 40 0.86 -8.64 3.08
N GLY A 41 0.59 -9.70 3.85
CA GLY A 41 1.54 -10.80 4.05
C GLY A 41 1.83 -11.65 2.81
N HIS A 42 0.99 -11.54 1.78
CA HIS A 42 1.14 -12.25 0.51
C HIS A 42 1.71 -11.39 -0.62
N MET A 43 1.98 -10.09 -0.37
CA MET A 43 2.56 -9.22 -1.38
C MET A 43 4.00 -9.64 -1.68
N ALA A 44 4.30 -9.82 -2.96
CA ALA A 44 5.64 -10.21 -3.42
C ALA A 44 6.53 -9.00 -3.70
N LEU A 45 5.93 -7.89 -4.15
CA LEU A 45 6.61 -6.68 -4.61
C LEU A 45 6.00 -5.45 -3.94
N PRO A 46 6.78 -4.37 -3.80
CA PRO A 46 6.32 -3.12 -3.22
C PRO A 46 5.36 -2.44 -4.17
N SER A 47 4.59 -1.47 -3.65
CA SER A 47 3.76 -0.64 -4.51
C SER A 47 4.60 0.19 -5.49
N ALA A 48 4.12 0.33 -6.72
CA ALA A 48 4.72 1.17 -7.75
C ALA A 48 4.36 2.67 -7.55
N ALA A 49 4.68 3.18 -6.37
CA ALA A 49 4.42 4.56 -5.95
C ALA A 49 5.71 5.22 -5.46
N ALA A 50 5.66 6.52 -5.16
CA ALA A 50 6.79 7.20 -4.52
C ALA A 50 7.07 6.60 -3.14
N SER A 51 8.34 6.61 -2.74
CA SER A 51 8.75 6.11 -1.43
C SER A 51 8.17 7.01 -0.33
N GLN A 52 7.31 6.45 0.52
CA GLN A 52 6.75 7.14 1.68
C GLN A 52 6.51 6.17 2.83
N PRO A 53 6.92 6.52 4.07
CA PRO A 53 6.41 5.86 5.27
C PRO A 53 5.01 6.40 5.59
N ILE A 54 4.09 5.51 5.96
CA ILE A 54 2.70 5.87 6.22
C ILE A 54 2.34 5.41 7.64
N GLY A 55 1.97 6.35 8.50
CA GLY A 55 1.58 6.06 9.88
C GLY A 55 2.77 5.91 10.83
N SER A 56 2.62 5.07 11.85
CA SER A 56 3.61 4.89 12.93
C SER A 56 4.34 3.55 12.81
N TYR A 57 5.49 3.41 13.47
CA TYR A 57 6.31 2.20 13.42
C TYR A 57 5.54 0.89 13.74
N ALA A 58 4.70 0.90 14.78
CA ALA A 58 3.94 -0.29 15.20
C ALA A 58 2.56 -0.40 14.54
N LYS A 59 2.11 0.64 13.83
CA LYS A 59 0.80 0.73 13.17
C LYS A 59 0.93 1.63 11.94
N GLY A 60 1.50 1.08 10.88
CA GLY A 60 1.79 1.79 9.65
C GLY A 60 2.04 0.85 8.49
N CYS A 61 2.21 1.43 7.31
CA CYS A 61 2.63 0.76 6.09
C CYS A 61 3.66 1.61 5.35
N GLN A 62 4.07 1.17 4.17
CA GLN A 62 4.99 1.91 3.32
C GLN A 62 4.56 1.83 1.86
N SER A 63 4.95 2.83 1.08
CA SER A 63 4.88 2.79 -0.37
C SER A 63 6.26 2.93 -0.98
N GLY A 64 6.43 2.45 -2.23
CA GLY A 64 7.65 2.68 -3.02
C GLY A 64 8.94 2.16 -2.39
N ALA A 65 8.84 1.11 -1.57
CA ALA A 65 10.00 0.55 -0.90
C ALA A 65 10.98 -0.08 -1.89
N ILE A 66 12.26 -0.06 -1.52
CA ILE A 66 13.31 -0.73 -2.27
C ILE A 66 13.84 -1.92 -1.49
N ALA A 67 14.38 -2.89 -2.20
CA ALA A 67 14.91 -4.10 -1.59
C ALA A 67 16.38 -3.90 -1.20
N MET A 68 16.75 -4.27 0.03
CA MET A 68 18.15 -4.50 0.40
C MET A 68 18.70 -5.61 -0.50
N PRO A 69 19.87 -5.43 -1.15
CA PRO A 69 20.53 -6.53 -1.86
C PRO A 69 20.77 -7.73 -0.94
N THR A 70 20.61 -8.94 -1.49
CA THR A 70 20.77 -10.18 -0.73
C THR A 70 22.13 -10.26 -0.05
N ASP A 71 23.18 -9.92 -0.80
CA ASP A 71 24.56 -9.91 -0.33
C ASP A 71 25.21 -8.59 -0.73
N GLY A 72 26.18 -8.14 0.08
CA GLY A 72 27.04 -7.03 -0.26
C GLY A 72 28.40 -7.14 0.43
N PRO A 73 29.30 -6.16 0.20
CA PRO A 73 30.69 -6.23 0.67
C PRO A 73 30.85 -6.38 2.19
N GLY A 74 29.84 -5.95 2.96
CA GLY A 74 29.86 -6.01 4.42
C GLY A 74 28.60 -6.58 5.05
N TRP A 75 27.73 -7.23 4.29
CA TRP A 75 26.51 -7.81 4.84
C TRP A 75 26.02 -9.04 4.06
N GLN A 76 25.19 -9.83 4.74
CA GLN A 76 24.36 -10.89 4.14
C GLN A 76 22.96 -10.82 4.75
N ALA A 77 21.94 -10.94 3.91
CA ALA A 77 20.55 -11.01 4.35
C ALA A 77 20.17 -12.43 4.75
N MET A 78 19.57 -12.59 5.93
CA MET A 78 19.13 -13.87 6.46
C MET A 78 17.69 -14.17 6.07
N ARG A 79 17.34 -15.46 6.02
CA ARG A 79 15.96 -15.96 5.89
C ARG A 79 15.21 -15.36 4.68
N LEU A 80 15.86 -15.37 3.52
CA LEU A 80 15.34 -14.78 2.26
C LEU A 80 13.95 -15.26 1.88
N SER A 81 13.58 -16.50 2.24
CA SER A 81 12.25 -17.08 2.00
C SER A 81 11.10 -16.29 2.64
N ARG A 82 11.36 -15.41 3.60
CA ARG A 82 10.32 -14.59 4.25
C ARG A 82 9.92 -13.36 3.45
N ASN A 83 10.68 -12.96 2.44
CA ASN A 83 10.46 -11.74 1.67
C ASN A 83 10.38 -10.45 2.53
N ARG A 84 11.30 -10.31 3.51
CA ARG A 84 11.29 -9.21 4.50
C ARG A 84 12.48 -8.25 4.39
N ARG A 85 13.00 -8.04 3.19
CA ARG A 85 14.19 -7.21 2.93
C ARG A 85 13.85 -5.86 2.29
N TRP A 86 12.64 -5.35 2.53
CA TRP A 86 12.13 -4.13 1.90
C TRP A 86 12.16 -2.97 2.89
N GLY A 87 12.52 -1.78 2.44
CA GLY A 87 12.53 -0.60 3.29
C GLY A 87 12.57 0.70 2.49
N GLN A 88 12.50 1.81 3.22
CA GLN A 88 12.69 3.14 2.64
C GLN A 88 14.15 3.30 2.16
N PRO A 89 14.41 4.06 1.07
CA PRO A 89 15.76 4.26 0.54
C PRO A 89 16.78 4.73 1.56
N GLN A 90 16.37 5.58 2.51
CA GLN A 90 17.23 6.09 3.58
C GLN A 90 17.66 4.98 4.55
N LEU A 91 16.76 4.03 4.85
CA LEU A 91 17.08 2.89 5.71
C LEU A 91 18.05 1.93 5.01
N ILE A 92 17.82 1.64 3.73
CA ILE A 92 18.72 0.77 2.95
C ILE A 92 20.11 1.40 2.85
N SER A 93 20.20 2.69 2.50
CA SER A 93 21.47 3.42 2.47
C SER A 93 22.17 3.44 3.84
N PHE A 94 21.42 3.61 4.93
CA PHE A 94 21.97 3.51 6.28
C PHE A 94 22.55 2.13 6.55
N LEU A 95 21.85 1.04 6.21
CA LEU A 95 22.34 -0.32 6.44
C LEU A 95 23.61 -0.62 5.64
N GLU A 96 23.69 -0.16 4.39
CA GLU A 96 24.89 -0.26 3.56
C GLU A 96 26.07 0.49 4.21
N GLN A 97 25.87 1.74 4.61
CA GLN A 97 26.91 2.54 5.27
C GLN A 97 27.34 1.94 6.61
N PHE A 98 26.36 1.54 7.43
CA PHE A 98 26.59 0.92 8.73
C PHE A 98 27.40 -0.37 8.61
N SER A 99 27.16 -1.17 7.56
CA SER A 99 27.95 -2.38 7.28
C SER A 99 29.43 -2.08 7.02
N GLN A 100 29.72 -0.99 6.30
CA GLN A 100 31.08 -0.57 6.00
C GLN A 100 31.75 0.01 7.26
N ASP A 101 31.01 0.77 8.06
CA ASP A 101 31.55 1.34 9.30
C ASP A 101 31.83 0.27 10.35
N ALA A 102 30.98 -0.76 10.46
CA ALA A 102 31.22 -1.92 11.30
C ALA A 102 32.53 -2.65 10.92
N GLN A 103 32.80 -2.80 9.62
CA GLN A 103 34.07 -3.39 9.16
C GLN A 103 35.30 -2.58 9.57
N LYS A 104 35.22 -1.25 9.55
CA LYS A 104 36.34 -0.37 9.98
C LYS A 104 36.72 -0.56 11.45
N ILE A 105 35.79 -1.02 12.28
CA ILE A 105 36.01 -1.31 13.71
C ILE A 105 36.23 -2.80 14.01
N GLY A 106 36.49 -3.60 12.97
CA GLY A 106 36.89 -5.01 13.10
C GLY A 106 35.76 -6.03 13.06
N TRP A 107 34.52 -5.64 12.74
CA TRP A 107 33.45 -6.62 12.53
C TRP A 107 33.62 -7.28 11.15
N PRO A 108 33.44 -8.60 11.03
CA PRO A 108 33.61 -9.30 9.75
C PRO A 108 32.52 -8.98 8.72
N GLY A 109 31.40 -8.40 9.16
CA GLY A 109 30.22 -8.07 8.36
C GLY A 109 28.95 -8.15 9.20
N LEU A 110 27.81 -7.78 8.61
CA LEU A 110 26.50 -7.79 9.25
C LEU A 110 25.64 -8.94 8.73
N LEU A 111 24.92 -9.59 9.64
CA LEU A 111 23.82 -10.48 9.28
C LEU A 111 22.51 -9.72 9.45
N LEU A 112 21.88 -9.37 8.32
CA LEU A 112 20.65 -8.57 8.31
C LEU A 112 19.42 -9.47 8.44
N GLY A 113 18.59 -9.19 9.45
CA GLY A 113 17.32 -9.88 9.67
C GLY A 113 16.16 -9.28 8.89
N ASP A 114 14.95 -9.36 9.47
CA ASP A 114 13.76 -8.73 8.89
C ASP A 114 13.90 -7.19 8.92
N ILE A 115 13.62 -6.55 7.79
CA ILE A 115 13.44 -5.09 7.64
C ILE A 115 11.93 -4.81 7.63
N SER A 116 11.27 -5.01 6.50
CA SER A 116 9.82 -4.92 6.34
C SER A 116 9.36 -5.83 5.20
N GLN A 117 8.05 -6.12 5.19
CA GLN A 117 7.33 -6.61 4.02
C GLN A 117 7.33 -5.54 2.91
N PRO A 118 7.08 -5.90 1.64
CA PRO A 118 7.10 -4.95 0.52
C PRO A 118 6.17 -3.76 0.69
#